data_AF-A0AA88KJW8-F1
#
_entry.id   AF-A0AA88KJW8-F1
#
_cell.length_a   1.000
_cell.length_b   1.000
_cell.length_c   1.000
_cell.angle_alpha   90.00
_cell.angle_beta   90.00
_cell.angle_gamma   90.00
#
_symmetry.space_group_name_H-M   'P 1'
#
loop_
_entity.id
_entity.type
_entity.pdbx_description
1 polymer ?
#
loop_
_entity_poly.entity_id
_entity_poly.type
_entity_poly.pdbx_seq_one_letter_code
_entity_poly.pdbx_strand_id
1 'polypeptide(L)'
;MNRPLPLMPDPLVPSRYRPPPHLNPPSSAPIQCSSSSLFNYSFRIQLMLQKQSMFNPLLCSNCASDENVLQDRSEGTMVCRACGLVVMNHLIDWNEEEKRDFKDENALHESEASHSRVGQSLFDMDENTVIMMTTTGNRTNSGDLTLGTRIANTTHANKQFIQLGSKNLEREFLLEGFTKISDIMLNQLNLESKHTFRVKQLLKILYTNHKHKLNKKTLPECIGACLYCGLKAEGIAKTIKEYSVLLQVKLKSLNTWISLINKDADTRQLIQTEKYNSPQSYVEKFADDLKLSTKVKYQIVEFIEKLMTFQDHDEMANALIGKSPATIAAVCILYVGEKDQIKDINLDSIEGVSGITKQTLSRSLKLLNK
;
A
#
# COMPACT_ATOMS: atom_id res chain seq x y z
N MET A 1 32.89 -39.57 -31.05
CA MET A 1 33.99 -39.82 -30.10
C MET A 1 34.56 -38.47 -29.66
N ASN A 2 33.97 -37.85 -28.64
CA ASN A 2 34.47 -36.61 -28.05
C ASN A 2 34.85 -36.94 -26.60
N ARG A 3 36.15 -37.05 -26.32
CA ARG A 3 36.68 -37.19 -24.97
C ARG A 3 36.67 -35.81 -24.29
N PRO A 4 36.16 -35.67 -23.06
CA PRO A 4 36.32 -34.45 -22.29
C PRO A 4 37.75 -34.31 -21.77
N LEU A 5 38.27 -33.09 -21.81
CA LEU A 5 39.57 -32.70 -21.25
C LEU A 5 39.54 -32.78 -19.71
N PRO A 6 40.67 -33.11 -19.06
CA PRO A 6 40.73 -33.32 -17.61
C PRO A 6 40.65 -32.00 -16.84
N LEU A 7 39.82 -31.99 -15.79
CA LEU A 7 39.73 -30.94 -14.77
C LEU A 7 41.06 -30.86 -14.00
N MET A 8 41.65 -29.66 -13.95
CA MET A 8 42.77 -29.34 -13.06
C MET A 8 42.26 -29.29 -11.61
N PRO A 9 43.00 -29.83 -10.63
CA PRO A 9 42.62 -29.73 -9.23
C PRO A 9 42.91 -28.33 -8.68
N ASP A 10 41.99 -27.82 -7.86
CA ASP A 10 42.16 -26.56 -7.12
C ASP A 10 43.39 -26.60 -6.20
N PRO A 11 44.12 -25.48 -6.04
CA PRO A 11 45.24 -25.41 -5.13
C PRO A 11 44.76 -25.51 -3.68
N LEU A 12 45.21 -26.56 -3.00
CA LEU A 12 45.09 -26.76 -1.56
C LEU A 12 45.73 -25.59 -0.79
N VAL A 13 44.93 -24.68 -0.25
CA VAL A 13 45.39 -23.71 0.74
C VAL A 13 45.47 -24.41 2.10
N PRO A 14 46.65 -24.50 2.75
CA PRO A 14 46.76 -25.13 4.06
C PRO A 14 46.08 -24.28 5.14
N SER A 15 44.98 -24.82 5.68
CA SER A 15 44.36 -24.38 6.93
C SER A 15 45.34 -24.57 8.11
N ARG A 16 46.02 -23.48 8.49
CA ARG A 16 46.70 -23.35 9.78
C ARG A 16 46.60 -21.93 10.31
N TYR A 17 45.43 -21.56 10.79
CA TYR A 17 45.30 -20.56 11.85
C TYR A 17 44.56 -21.19 13.02
N ARG A 18 45.33 -21.62 14.03
CA ARG A 18 44.79 -21.97 15.34
C ARG A 18 44.57 -20.65 16.10
N PRO A 19 43.39 -20.38 16.69
CA PRO A 19 43.20 -19.17 17.48
C PRO A 19 44.11 -19.19 18.72
N PRO A 20 44.63 -18.03 19.17
CA PRO A 20 45.49 -17.96 20.35
C PRO A 20 44.71 -18.30 21.63
N PRO A 21 45.38 -18.84 22.66
CA PRO A 21 44.71 -19.18 23.92
C PRO A 21 44.28 -17.92 24.69
N HIS A 22 43.10 -17.98 25.31
CA HIS A 22 42.56 -16.94 26.18
C HIS A 22 43.52 -16.61 27.32
N LEU A 23 44.06 -15.39 27.32
CA LEU A 23 44.73 -14.80 28.48
C LEU A 23 43.66 -14.19 29.39
N ASN A 24 43.65 -14.60 30.66
CA ASN A 24 42.81 -14.00 31.69
C ASN A 24 43.17 -12.51 31.88
N PRO A 25 42.19 -11.63 32.13
CA PRO A 25 42.45 -10.20 32.30
C PRO A 25 43.21 -9.93 33.60
N PRO A 26 44.17 -8.99 33.61
CA PRO A 26 44.81 -8.55 34.85
C PRO A 26 43.84 -7.72 35.70
N SER A 27 43.94 -7.88 37.02
CA SER A 27 43.19 -7.13 38.03
C SER A 27 43.40 -5.62 37.87
N SER A 28 42.32 -4.89 37.63
CA SER A 28 42.30 -3.42 37.52
C SER A 28 42.49 -2.75 38.88
N ALA A 29 43.59 -2.01 39.04
CA ALA A 29 43.63 -0.87 39.96
C ALA A 29 42.83 0.31 39.37
N PRO A 30 42.16 1.14 40.18
CA PRO A 30 41.30 2.20 39.66
C PRO A 30 42.15 3.34 39.09
N ILE A 31 42.08 3.54 37.78
CA ILE A 31 42.61 4.73 37.11
C ILE A 31 41.61 5.87 37.37
N GLN A 32 42.06 6.91 38.07
CA GLN A 32 41.30 8.14 38.26
C GLN A 32 41.08 8.81 36.89
N CYS A 33 39.81 8.99 36.53
CA CYS A 33 39.38 9.64 35.31
C CYS A 33 39.46 11.17 35.50
N SER A 34 40.40 11.83 34.82
CA SER A 34 40.45 13.29 34.77
C SER A 34 39.27 13.83 33.94
N SER A 35 38.46 14.68 34.56
CA SER A 35 37.13 15.14 34.14
C SER A 35 37.11 16.15 32.99
N SER A 36 37.85 15.94 31.90
CA SER A 36 37.96 16.92 30.79
C SER A 36 37.48 16.44 29.42
N SER A 37 36.86 15.26 29.30
CA SER A 37 36.41 14.72 28.00
C SER A 37 34.92 14.91 27.68
N LEU A 38 34.10 15.38 28.62
CA LEU A 38 32.64 15.54 28.43
C LEU A 38 32.22 16.86 27.80
N PHE A 39 33.14 17.82 27.60
CA PHE A 39 32.79 19.16 27.10
C PHE A 39 32.71 19.30 25.57
N ASN A 40 33.01 18.25 24.79
CA ASN A 40 33.15 18.38 23.34
C ASN A 40 32.02 17.78 22.51
N TYR A 41 31.07 17.05 23.11
CA TYR A 41 30.01 16.41 22.31
C TYR A 41 28.88 17.39 21.98
N SER A 42 28.43 18.17 22.97
CA SER A 42 27.38 19.19 22.78
C SER A 42 27.85 20.31 21.85
N PHE A 43 29.09 20.78 22.01
CA PHE A 43 29.69 21.81 21.15
C PHE A 43 29.84 21.33 19.70
N ARG A 44 30.22 20.05 19.48
CA ARG A 44 30.27 19.46 18.12
C ARG A 44 28.89 19.35 17.47
N ILE A 45 27.87 18.93 18.22
CA ILE A 45 26.49 18.87 17.72
C ILE A 45 25.99 20.28 17.36
N GLN A 46 26.28 21.27 18.22
CA GLN A 46 25.90 22.66 17.99
C GLN A 46 26.64 23.27 16.79
N LEU A 47 27.90 22.90 16.56
CA LEU A 47 28.66 23.29 15.36
C LEU A 47 28.12 22.64 14.07
N MET A 48 27.69 21.38 14.15
CA MET A 48 27.05 20.67 13.02
C MET A 48 25.68 21.27 12.67
N LEU A 49 24.93 21.76 13.67
CA LEU A 49 23.63 22.43 13.47
C LEU A 49 23.77 23.90 13.02
N GLN A 50 24.81 24.62 13.47
CA GLN A 50 25.05 26.03 13.09
C GLN A 50 25.56 26.20 11.67
N LYS A 51 26.27 25.21 11.12
CA LYS A 51 26.68 25.20 9.71
C LYS A 51 25.68 24.42 8.87
N GLN A 52 24.51 25.02 8.63
CA GLN A 52 23.74 24.75 7.41
C GLN A 52 24.43 25.37 6.16
N SER A 53 25.76 25.31 6.09
CA SER A 53 26.50 25.49 4.85
C SER A 53 26.78 24.10 4.28
N MET A 54 25.82 23.59 3.51
CA MET A 54 26.03 22.69 2.39
C MET A 54 27.21 21.72 2.51
N PHE A 55 27.16 20.76 3.44
CA PHE A 55 27.87 19.51 3.16
C PHE A 55 26.97 18.75 2.19
N ASN A 56 27.08 19.05 0.90
CA ASN A 56 26.49 18.20 -0.12
C ASN A 56 27.48 17.03 -0.26
N PRO A 57 27.16 15.81 0.22
CA PRO A 57 28.11 14.67 0.24
C PRO A 57 28.54 14.23 -1.17
N LEU A 58 27.99 14.86 -2.20
CA LEU A 58 28.29 14.66 -3.61
C LEU A 58 29.31 15.67 -4.16
N LEU A 59 29.71 16.70 -3.42
CA LEU A 59 30.62 17.73 -3.92
C LEU A 59 32.09 17.34 -3.67
N CYS A 60 32.88 17.22 -4.74
CA CYS A 60 34.32 17.04 -4.61
C CYS A 60 35.00 18.36 -4.19
N SER A 61 35.73 18.36 -3.09
CA SER A 61 36.44 19.56 -2.57
C SER A 61 37.56 20.06 -3.49
N ASN A 62 38.13 19.19 -4.32
CA ASN A 62 39.22 19.55 -5.24
C ASN A 62 38.71 20.04 -6.60
N CYS A 63 37.65 19.41 -7.13
CA CYS A 63 37.07 19.79 -8.43
C CYS A 63 35.94 20.83 -8.30
N ALA A 64 35.45 21.08 -7.08
CA ALA A 64 34.26 21.88 -6.80
C ALA A 64 33.03 21.48 -7.64
N SER A 65 32.97 20.23 -8.09
CA SER A 65 31.93 19.66 -8.95
C SER A 65 31.41 18.36 -8.35
N ASP A 66 30.11 18.09 -8.50
CA ASP A 66 29.43 16.86 -8.12
C ASP A 66 29.24 15.87 -9.28
N GLU A 67 29.23 16.35 -10.52
CA GLU A 67 29.02 15.53 -11.73
C GLU A 67 29.99 14.35 -11.89
N ASN A 68 31.20 14.47 -11.34
CA ASN A 68 32.27 13.48 -11.48
C ASN A 68 32.40 12.53 -10.27
N VAL A 69 31.52 12.64 -9.27
CA VAL A 69 31.57 11.79 -8.07
C VAL A 69 30.75 10.52 -8.31
N LEU A 70 31.42 9.37 -8.27
CA LEU A 70 30.82 8.06 -8.49
C LEU A 70 30.81 7.25 -7.20
N GLN A 71 29.79 6.42 -7.03
CA GLN A 71 29.70 5.45 -5.95
C GLN A 71 30.38 4.15 -6.36
N ASP A 72 31.47 3.80 -5.70
CA ASP A 72 32.04 2.46 -5.75
C ASP A 72 31.41 1.61 -4.64
N ARG A 73 30.46 0.76 -5.03
CA ARG A 73 29.79 -0.15 -4.10
C ARG A 73 30.68 -1.31 -3.65
N SER A 74 31.68 -1.69 -4.44
CA SER A 74 32.54 -2.83 -4.12
C SER A 74 33.47 -2.52 -2.95
N GLU A 75 33.94 -1.28 -2.86
CA GLU A 75 34.78 -0.78 -1.77
C GLU A 75 33.97 0.00 -0.71
N GLY A 76 32.70 0.32 -0.98
CA GLY A 76 31.86 1.13 -0.10
C GLY A 76 32.35 2.58 -0.01
N THR A 77 32.78 3.17 -1.13
CA THR A 77 33.35 4.52 -1.18
C THR A 77 32.69 5.39 -2.25
N MET A 78 32.81 6.70 -2.11
CA MET A 78 32.45 7.67 -3.14
C MET A 78 33.73 8.32 -3.66
N VAL A 79 34.01 8.21 -4.96
CA VAL A 79 35.28 8.64 -5.56
C VAL A 79 35.02 9.62 -6.70
N CYS A 80 35.77 10.72 -6.74
CA CYS A 80 35.75 11.65 -7.87
C CYS A 80 36.60 11.12 -9.03
N ARG A 81 35.98 10.90 -10.19
CA ARG A 81 36.66 10.42 -11.41
C ARG A 81 37.70 11.41 -11.96
N ALA A 82 37.49 12.71 -11.75
CA ALA A 82 38.35 13.74 -12.32
C ALA A 82 39.68 13.92 -11.56
N CYS A 83 39.69 13.73 -10.24
CA CYS A 83 40.90 13.91 -9.42
C CYS A 83 41.30 12.71 -8.56
N GLY A 84 40.52 11.63 -8.56
CA GLY A 84 40.77 10.42 -7.75
C GLY A 84 40.50 10.58 -6.25
N LEU A 85 39.98 11.72 -5.81
CA LEU A 85 39.72 11.97 -4.39
C LEU A 85 38.54 11.12 -3.89
N VAL A 86 38.77 10.39 -2.79
CA VAL A 86 37.70 9.74 -2.02
C VAL A 86 36.95 10.81 -1.24
N VAL A 87 35.73 11.11 -1.66
CA VAL A 87 34.84 12.11 -1.05
C VAL A 87 34.20 11.56 0.22
N MET A 88 33.86 10.27 0.23
CA MET A 88 33.29 9.58 1.37
C MET A 88 33.82 8.15 1.45
N ASN A 89 34.16 7.72 2.67
CA ASN A 89 34.57 6.36 2.98
C ASN A 89 33.51 5.74 3.91
N HIS A 90 33.31 4.42 3.84
CA HIS A 90 32.29 3.66 4.58
C HIS A 90 30.85 4.06 4.23
N LEU A 91 30.49 3.91 2.96
CA LEU A 91 29.12 3.99 2.52
C LEU A 91 28.36 2.76 3.02
N ILE A 92 27.34 3.01 3.84
CA ILE A 92 26.37 2.00 4.27
C ILE A 92 25.37 1.82 3.14
N ASP A 93 25.14 0.60 2.67
CA ASP A 93 24.14 0.34 1.65
C ASP A 93 22.76 0.25 2.30
N TRP A 94 21.90 1.24 2.04
CA TRP A 94 20.52 1.23 2.52
C TRP A 94 19.61 0.32 1.68
N ASN A 95 20.11 -0.23 0.57
CA ASN A 95 19.40 -1.20 -0.26
C ASN A 95 19.13 -2.48 0.54
N GLU A 96 18.14 -3.23 0.08
CA GLU A 96 17.51 -4.30 0.84
C GLU A 96 18.47 -5.44 1.25
N GLU A 97 19.66 -5.56 0.67
CA GLU A 97 20.59 -6.67 0.91
C GLU A 97 21.27 -6.60 2.29
N GLU A 98 21.74 -5.43 2.77
CA GLU A 98 22.30 -5.31 4.13
C GLU A 98 21.21 -5.37 5.23
N LYS A 99 19.95 -5.07 4.89
CA LYS A 99 18.79 -5.28 5.79
C LYS A 99 18.26 -6.71 5.76
N ARG A 100 18.78 -7.57 4.87
CA ARG A 100 18.27 -8.92 4.62
C ARG A 100 19.39 -9.96 4.50
N ASP A 101 20.21 -10.13 5.53
CA ASP A 101 20.65 -11.49 5.89
C ASP A 101 19.43 -12.29 6.44
N PHE A 102 18.41 -12.48 5.60
CA PHE A 102 17.28 -13.40 5.82
C PHE A 102 17.49 -14.72 5.06
N LYS A 103 18.63 -14.90 4.37
CA LYS A 103 19.02 -16.20 3.82
C LYS A 103 19.65 -17.08 4.91
N ASP A 104 18.92 -17.29 6.00
CA ASP A 104 19.03 -18.60 6.63
C ASP A 104 18.05 -19.49 5.86
N GLU A 105 18.57 -20.38 5.02
CA GLU A 105 17.79 -21.45 4.37
C GLU A 105 17.10 -22.35 5.42
N ASN A 106 17.45 -22.17 6.70
CA ASN A 106 16.84 -22.78 7.88
C ASN A 106 15.57 -22.05 8.38
N ALA A 107 15.16 -20.91 7.81
CA ALA A 107 13.92 -20.20 8.18
C ALA A 107 12.62 -20.95 7.80
N LEU A 108 12.74 -22.15 7.21
CA LEU A 108 11.64 -23.11 7.06
C LEU A 108 11.29 -23.82 8.38
N HIS A 109 12.12 -23.70 9.42
CA HIS A 109 11.76 -24.13 10.77
C HIS A 109 11.14 -22.96 11.55
N GLU A 110 9.86 -23.12 11.88
CA GLU A 110 8.88 -22.15 12.40
C GLU A 110 9.24 -21.47 13.75
N SER A 111 10.49 -21.55 14.23
CA SER A 111 10.87 -21.13 15.59
C SER A 111 12.07 -20.19 15.73
N GLU A 112 12.81 -19.88 14.66
CA GLU A 112 13.98 -19.00 14.78
C GLU A 112 13.76 -17.67 14.04
N ALA A 113 13.31 -16.68 14.80
CA ALA A 113 13.26 -15.30 14.33
C ALA A 113 14.68 -14.83 13.96
N SER A 114 14.85 -14.23 12.79
CA SER A 114 16.13 -13.66 12.34
C SER A 114 16.75 -12.77 13.42
N HIS A 115 17.92 -13.15 13.89
CA HIS A 115 18.70 -12.42 14.90
C HIS A 115 19.10 -11.00 14.42
N SER A 116 19.06 -10.76 13.10
CA SER A 116 19.31 -9.45 12.48
C SER A 116 18.08 -8.53 12.47
N ARG A 117 16.88 -9.02 12.83
CA ARG A 117 15.66 -8.19 12.92
C ARG A 117 15.70 -7.30 14.16
N VAL A 118 16.30 -6.12 14.03
CA VAL A 118 16.33 -5.08 15.07
C VAL A 118 15.16 -4.09 15.00
N GLY A 119 14.29 -4.22 13.98
CA GLY A 119 13.12 -3.37 13.79
C GLY A 119 11.98 -4.10 13.06
N GLN A 120 10.76 -3.62 13.25
CA GLN A 120 9.57 -4.13 12.57
C GLN A 120 9.08 -3.11 11.54
N SER A 121 8.72 -3.58 10.35
CA SER A 121 8.04 -2.74 9.36
C SER A 121 6.71 -2.28 9.92
N LEU A 122 6.54 -0.96 10.02
CA LEU A 122 5.31 -0.32 10.46
C LEU A 122 4.38 0.01 9.29
N PHE A 123 4.63 -0.46 8.06
CA PHE A 123 3.81 -0.10 6.89
C PHE A 123 2.31 -0.44 7.03
N ASP A 124 1.94 -1.36 7.93
CA ASP A 124 0.55 -1.70 8.26
C ASP A 124 0.00 -0.94 9.49
N MET A 125 0.80 -0.02 10.05
CA MET A 125 0.51 0.75 11.25
C MET A 125 0.73 2.23 10.94
N ASP A 126 -0.30 3.04 11.15
CA ASP A 126 -0.25 4.48 10.89
C ASP A 126 1.01 5.14 11.49
N GLU A 127 1.69 5.96 10.68
CA GLU A 127 3.00 6.61 10.97
C GLU A 127 3.01 7.44 12.28
N ASN A 128 1.83 7.76 12.82
CA ASN A 128 1.66 8.70 13.92
C ASN A 128 1.73 8.09 15.33
N THR A 129 1.85 6.76 15.50
CA THR A 129 2.14 6.19 16.82
C THR A 129 2.99 4.93 16.79
N VAL A 130 4.29 5.14 17.03
CA VAL A 130 5.20 4.11 17.55
C VAL A 130 4.73 3.77 18.96
N ILE A 131 3.97 2.70 19.11
CA ILE A 131 3.82 2.01 20.39
C ILE A 131 4.67 0.75 20.25
N MET A 132 5.76 0.68 21.02
CA MET A 132 6.49 -0.56 21.26
C MET A 132 5.53 -1.55 21.95
N MET A 133 4.74 -2.26 21.18
CA MET A 133 4.01 -3.43 21.69
C MET A 133 4.94 -4.63 21.56
N THR A 134 5.85 -4.79 22.51
CA THR A 134 6.44 -6.10 22.75
C THR A 134 5.32 -6.96 23.31
N THR A 135 4.73 -7.81 22.47
CA THR A 135 3.85 -8.87 22.97
C THR A 135 4.71 -9.79 23.82
N THR A 136 4.65 -9.62 25.13
CA THR A 136 5.20 -10.61 26.06
C THR A 136 4.30 -11.83 25.98
N GLY A 137 4.60 -12.72 25.03
CA GLY A 137 4.15 -14.09 25.14
C GLY A 137 4.59 -14.61 26.51
N ASN A 138 3.74 -15.39 27.19
CA ASN A 138 4.08 -16.05 28.44
C ASN A 138 5.26 -17.01 28.21
N ARG A 139 6.48 -16.49 28.15
CA ARG A 139 7.70 -17.28 28.21
C ARG A 139 7.95 -17.49 29.69
N THR A 140 7.68 -18.73 30.07
CA THR A 140 7.96 -19.38 31.34
C THR A 140 9.16 -18.78 32.08
N ASN A 141 8.93 -18.46 33.35
CA ASN A 141 9.92 -18.36 34.44
C ASN A 141 11.24 -17.65 34.14
N SER A 142 11.26 -16.31 34.24
CA SER A 142 12.41 -15.55 34.76
C SER A 142 11.98 -14.12 35.10
N GLY A 143 12.47 -13.61 36.22
CA GLY A 143 11.95 -12.42 36.91
C GLY A 143 11.91 -11.15 36.07
N ASP A 144 10.71 -10.72 35.73
CA ASP A 144 10.11 -9.50 36.27
C ASP A 144 10.99 -8.23 36.30
N LEU A 145 11.09 -7.57 35.14
CA LEU A 145 11.29 -6.12 35.08
C LEU A 145 10.15 -5.49 34.28
N THR A 146 8.95 -5.50 34.85
CA THR A 146 7.82 -4.70 34.35
C THR A 146 7.69 -3.44 35.18
N LEU A 147 7.95 -2.28 34.58
CA LEU A 147 7.56 -0.98 35.11
C LEU A 147 6.04 -0.82 34.96
N GLY A 148 5.27 -1.49 35.83
CA GLY A 148 3.82 -1.45 35.83
C GLY A 148 3.30 -1.91 37.19
N THR A 149 2.54 -1.04 37.86
CA THR A 149 2.01 -1.26 39.21
C THR A 149 1.19 -2.55 39.25
N ARG A 150 1.73 -3.57 39.92
CA ARG A 150 1.09 -4.87 40.11
C ARG A 150 -0.11 -4.71 41.04
N ILE A 151 -1.32 -4.67 40.48
CA ILE A 151 -2.54 -4.91 41.26
C ILE A 151 -2.73 -6.43 41.31
N ALA A 152 -2.38 -7.01 42.45
CA ALA A 152 -2.52 -8.42 42.72
C ALA A 152 -4.01 -8.76 42.96
N ASN A 153 -4.71 -9.17 41.90
CA ASN A 153 -5.98 -9.87 42.08
C ASN A 153 -5.81 -11.35 41.74
N THR A 154 -5.92 -12.13 42.81
CA THR A 154 -6.01 -13.57 42.90
C THR A 154 -7.14 -14.12 42.03
N THR A 155 -6.79 -15.13 41.21
CA THR A 155 -7.58 -16.26 40.69
C THR A 155 -7.36 -16.45 39.19
N HIS A 156 -7.00 -17.69 38.86
CA HIS A 156 -6.71 -18.18 37.53
C HIS A 156 -7.92 -18.02 36.59
N ALA A 157 -7.78 -17.23 35.52
CA ALA A 157 -8.37 -17.50 34.19
C ALA A 157 -8.24 -16.32 33.21
N ASN A 158 -8.20 -15.07 33.68
CA ASN A 158 -8.21 -13.91 32.78
C ASN A 158 -7.11 -12.91 33.15
N LYS A 159 -5.87 -13.20 32.72
CA LYS A 159 -4.81 -12.19 32.68
C LYS A 159 -5.13 -11.21 31.55
N GLN A 160 -6.03 -10.27 31.81
CA GLN A 160 -6.17 -9.11 30.93
C GLN A 160 -4.89 -8.30 31.04
N PHE A 161 -4.11 -8.31 29.96
CA PHE A 161 -3.02 -7.38 29.78
C PHE A 161 -3.61 -5.97 29.81
N ILE A 162 -3.41 -5.24 30.90
CA ILE A 162 -3.72 -3.81 30.95
C ILE A 162 -2.68 -3.13 30.08
N GLN A 163 -3.06 -2.85 28.85
CA GLN A 163 -2.25 -2.08 27.93
C GLN A 163 -2.14 -0.66 28.48
N LEU A 164 -1.05 -0.39 29.21
CA LEU A 164 -0.68 0.92 29.73
C LEU A 164 -0.15 1.79 28.57
N GLY A 165 -1.08 2.18 27.70
CA GLY A 165 -0.90 3.21 26.70
C GLY A 165 -2.25 3.88 26.53
N SER A 166 -2.27 5.21 26.40
CA SER A 166 -3.50 5.92 26.03
C SER A 166 -4.08 5.21 24.81
N LYS A 167 -5.28 4.61 24.95
CA LYS A 167 -5.94 3.96 23.83
C LYS A 167 -6.18 5.03 22.78
N ASN A 168 -5.39 5.00 21.71
CA ASN A 168 -5.61 5.89 20.58
C ASN A 168 -6.92 5.47 19.94
N LEU A 169 -8.03 6.09 20.35
CA LEU A 169 -9.38 5.84 19.83
C LEU A 169 -9.42 5.90 18.30
N GLU A 170 -8.60 6.79 17.73
CA GLU A 170 -8.36 6.91 16.30
C GLU A 170 -7.75 5.65 15.68
N ARG A 171 -6.68 5.11 16.30
CA ARG A 171 -6.05 3.87 15.85
C ARG A 171 -7.02 2.69 15.93
N GLU A 172 -7.76 2.57 17.03
CA GLU A 172 -8.75 1.49 17.20
C GLU A 172 -9.83 1.58 16.12
N PHE A 173 -10.35 2.78 15.86
CA PHE A 173 -11.35 3.01 14.81
C PHE A 173 -10.83 2.69 13.41
N LEU A 174 -9.61 3.14 13.08
CA LEU A 174 -9.00 2.90 11.77
C LEU A 174 -8.67 1.41 11.58
N LEU A 175 -8.15 0.73 12.61
CA LEU A 175 -7.91 -0.72 12.56
C LEU A 175 -9.22 -1.51 12.37
N GLU A 176 -10.30 -1.13 13.07
CA GLU A 176 -11.62 -1.71 12.86
C GLU A 176 -12.11 -1.49 11.42
N GLY A 177 -11.86 -0.31 10.85
CA GLY A 177 -12.21 0.00 9.47
C GLY A 177 -11.37 -0.78 8.45
N PHE A 178 -10.06 -0.84 8.63
CA PHE A 178 -9.14 -1.54 7.72
C PHE A 178 -9.32 -3.05 7.72
N THR A 179 -9.60 -3.64 8.88
CA THR A 179 -9.92 -5.07 8.99
C THR A 179 -11.22 -5.38 8.25
N LYS A 180 -12.28 -4.58 8.45
CA LYS A 180 -13.55 -4.71 7.71
C LYS A 180 -13.38 -4.54 6.20
N ILE A 181 -12.60 -3.55 5.75
CA ILE A 181 -12.30 -3.36 4.32
C ILE A 181 -11.61 -4.61 3.76
N SER A 182 -10.61 -5.13 4.46
CA SER A 182 -9.84 -6.30 4.00
C SER A 182 -10.73 -7.55 3.95
N ASP A 183 -11.58 -7.75 4.95
CA ASP A 183 -12.58 -8.82 5.01
C ASP A 183 -13.57 -8.76 3.84
N ILE A 184 -14.17 -7.58 3.59
CA ILE A 184 -15.08 -7.39 2.46
C ILE A 184 -14.39 -7.64 1.12
N MET A 185 -13.16 -7.13 0.94
CA MET A 185 -12.45 -7.26 -0.33
C MET A 185 -12.05 -8.70 -0.63
N LEU A 186 -11.60 -9.45 0.38
CA LEU A 186 -11.19 -10.84 0.20
C LEU A 186 -12.40 -11.79 0.14
N ASN A 187 -13.30 -11.73 1.12
CA ASN A 187 -14.34 -12.75 1.28
C ASN A 187 -15.60 -12.49 0.43
N GLN A 188 -15.93 -11.22 0.15
CA GLN A 188 -17.16 -10.89 -0.59
C GLN A 188 -16.88 -10.52 -2.05
N LEU A 189 -15.75 -9.85 -2.31
CA LEU A 189 -15.39 -9.39 -3.65
C LEU A 189 -14.35 -10.26 -4.35
N ASN A 190 -13.67 -11.17 -3.65
CA ASN A 190 -12.58 -12.02 -4.16
C ASN A 190 -11.50 -11.21 -4.91
N LEU A 191 -11.14 -10.04 -4.38
CA LEU A 191 -10.13 -9.15 -4.97
C LEU A 191 -8.78 -9.30 -4.28
N GLU A 192 -7.71 -9.12 -5.05
CA GLU A 192 -6.34 -9.14 -4.55
C GLU A 192 -6.05 -8.00 -3.55
N SER A 193 -5.13 -8.23 -2.62
CA SER A 193 -4.76 -7.29 -1.56
C SER A 193 -4.20 -5.95 -2.07
N LYS A 194 -3.68 -5.91 -3.31
CA LYS A 194 -3.18 -4.68 -3.96
C LYS A 194 -4.22 -3.56 -4.01
N HIS A 195 -5.49 -3.92 -4.17
CA HIS A 195 -6.62 -3.01 -4.31
C HIS A 195 -7.06 -2.41 -2.95
N THR A 196 -6.57 -2.96 -1.83
CA THR A 196 -6.95 -2.50 -0.49
C THR A 196 -6.29 -1.17 -0.12
N PHE A 197 -5.10 -0.89 -0.67
CA PHE A 197 -4.30 0.27 -0.27
C PHE A 197 -5.05 1.59 -0.51
N ARG A 198 -5.56 1.78 -1.72
CA ARG A 198 -6.28 3.01 -2.10
C ARG A 198 -7.55 3.21 -1.27
N VAL A 199 -8.29 2.14 -1.00
CA VAL A 199 -9.51 2.18 -0.17
C VAL A 199 -9.17 2.55 1.28
N LYS A 200 -8.12 1.95 1.85
CA LYS A 200 -7.65 2.26 3.22
C LYS A 200 -7.15 3.70 3.32
N GLN A 201 -6.42 4.18 2.31
CA GLN A 201 -5.95 5.56 2.24
C GLN A 201 -7.12 6.58 2.22
N LEU A 202 -8.18 6.30 1.47
CA LEU A 202 -9.40 7.12 1.47
C LEU A 202 -10.04 7.18 2.86
N LEU A 203 -10.17 6.05 3.54
CA LEU A 203 -10.74 6.02 4.89
C LEU A 203 -9.90 6.84 5.88
N LYS A 204 -8.56 6.76 5.78
CA LYS A 204 -7.66 7.55 6.62
C LYS A 204 -7.88 9.05 6.43
N ILE A 205 -7.93 9.52 5.18
CA ILE A 205 -8.13 10.95 4.87
C ILE A 205 -9.52 11.43 5.30
N LEU A 206 -10.56 10.60 5.12
CA LEU A 206 -11.89 10.93 5.61
C LEU A 206 -11.92 11.02 7.14
N TYR A 207 -11.16 10.17 7.83
CA TYR A 207 -11.03 10.22 9.28
C TYR A 207 -10.36 11.51 9.74
N THR A 208 -9.25 11.91 9.10
CA THR A 208 -8.54 13.16 9.44
C THR A 208 -9.41 14.39 9.17
N ASN A 209 -10.11 14.42 8.05
CA ASN A 209 -10.84 15.62 7.60
C ASN A 209 -12.25 15.72 8.21
N HIS A 210 -12.94 14.60 8.44
CA HIS A 210 -14.34 14.55 8.88
C HIS A 210 -14.56 13.69 10.13
N LYS A 211 -13.63 13.72 11.09
CA LYS A 211 -13.70 12.99 12.37
C LYS A 211 -15.06 13.10 13.08
N HIS A 212 -15.69 14.28 13.05
CA HIS A 212 -16.98 14.53 13.71
C HIS A 212 -18.19 13.81 13.06
N LYS A 213 -18.10 13.39 11.79
CA LYS A 213 -19.15 12.63 11.08
C LYS A 213 -18.97 11.12 11.20
N LEU A 214 -17.79 10.68 11.63
CA LEU A 214 -17.40 9.28 11.68
C LEU A 214 -17.62 8.71 13.07
N ASN A 215 -18.58 7.81 13.16
CA ASN A 215 -18.95 7.08 14.36
C ASN A 215 -19.06 5.60 14.01
N LYS A 216 -19.09 4.71 15.02
CA LYS A 216 -19.25 3.26 14.78
C LYS A 216 -20.50 2.90 13.96
N LYS A 217 -21.56 3.72 14.06
CA LYS A 217 -22.80 3.55 13.26
C LYS A 217 -22.65 3.96 11.79
N THR A 218 -21.87 5.01 11.51
CA THR A 218 -21.66 5.53 10.15
C THR A 218 -20.47 4.89 9.45
N LEU A 219 -19.62 4.17 10.20
CA LEU A 219 -18.48 3.42 9.68
C LEU A 219 -18.82 2.49 8.50
N PRO A 220 -19.85 1.60 8.54
CA PRO A 220 -20.17 0.75 7.39
C PRO A 220 -20.62 1.55 6.16
N GLU A 221 -21.29 2.69 6.37
CA GLU A 221 -21.71 3.58 5.28
C GLU A 221 -20.51 4.26 4.63
N CYS A 222 -19.55 4.73 5.44
CA CYS A 222 -18.30 5.31 4.98
C CYS A 222 -17.44 4.28 4.24
N ILE A 223 -17.29 3.06 4.80
CA ILE A 223 -16.56 1.96 4.16
C ILE A 223 -17.14 1.66 2.78
N GLY A 224 -18.47 1.61 2.65
CA GLY A 224 -19.12 1.37 1.35
C GLY A 224 -18.85 2.45 0.32
N ALA A 225 -18.82 3.72 0.74
CA ALA A 225 -18.46 4.82 -0.14
C ALA A 225 -16.97 4.78 -0.54
N CYS A 226 -16.08 4.45 0.41
CA CYS A 226 -14.65 4.29 0.14
C CYS A 226 -14.37 3.13 -0.82
N LEU A 227 -15.02 1.99 -0.63
CA LEU A 227 -14.94 0.83 -1.52
C LEU A 227 -15.39 1.20 -2.93
N TYR A 228 -16.55 1.86 -3.05
CA TYR A 228 -17.06 2.30 -4.35
C TYR A 228 -16.09 3.25 -5.06
N CYS A 229 -15.64 4.32 -4.39
CA CYS A 229 -14.74 5.30 -5.01
C CYS A 229 -13.34 4.75 -5.27
N GLY A 230 -12.77 3.99 -4.34
CA GLY A 230 -11.44 3.40 -4.46
C GLY A 230 -11.35 2.37 -5.59
N LEU A 231 -12.28 1.41 -5.63
CA LEU A 231 -12.30 0.38 -6.67
C LEU A 231 -12.65 0.96 -8.04
N LYS A 232 -13.52 1.96 -8.09
CA LYS A 232 -13.81 2.71 -9.32
C LYS A 232 -12.57 3.42 -9.87
N ALA A 233 -11.71 3.96 -9.01
CA ALA A 233 -10.44 4.57 -9.43
C ALA A 233 -9.42 3.54 -9.94
N GLU A 234 -9.58 2.27 -9.57
CA GLU A 234 -8.73 1.17 -10.06
C GLU A 234 -9.25 0.53 -11.36
N GLY A 235 -10.43 0.96 -11.83
CA GLY A 235 -11.10 0.39 -13.00
C GLY A 235 -11.99 -0.80 -12.68
N ILE A 236 -12.12 -1.20 -11.42
CA ILE A 236 -13.04 -2.26 -10.99
C ILE A 236 -14.39 -1.62 -10.65
N ALA A 237 -15.18 -1.34 -11.68
CA ALA A 237 -16.40 -0.59 -11.53
C ALA A 237 -17.60 -1.48 -11.16
N LYS A 238 -18.21 -1.19 -10.02
CA LYS A 238 -19.47 -1.78 -9.55
C LYS A 238 -20.51 -0.70 -9.34
N THR A 239 -21.79 -1.06 -9.45
CA THR A 239 -22.86 -0.07 -9.27
C THR A 239 -23.09 0.23 -7.79
N ILE A 240 -23.56 1.44 -7.48
CA ILE A 240 -23.84 1.85 -6.07
C ILE A 240 -24.91 0.92 -5.45
N LYS A 241 -25.85 0.43 -6.27
CA LYS A 241 -26.88 -0.52 -5.84
C LYS A 241 -26.29 -1.84 -5.38
N GLU A 242 -25.25 -2.35 -6.05
CA GLU A 242 -24.55 -3.56 -5.63
C GLU A 242 -23.90 -3.38 -4.25
N TYR A 243 -23.22 -2.26 -4.00
CA TYR A 243 -22.64 -1.98 -2.68
C TYR A 243 -23.71 -1.81 -1.60
N SER A 244 -24.86 -1.24 -1.94
CA SER A 244 -26.00 -1.12 -1.02
C SER A 244 -26.51 -2.50 -0.57
N VAL A 245 -26.60 -3.46 -1.50
CA VAL A 245 -27.00 -4.84 -1.20
C VAL A 245 -25.91 -5.58 -0.43
N LEU A 246 -24.65 -5.47 -0.87
CA LEU A 246 -23.50 -6.16 -0.29
C LEU A 246 -23.24 -5.76 1.17
N LEU A 247 -23.37 -4.47 1.49
CA LEU A 247 -23.12 -3.94 2.83
C LEU A 247 -24.39 -3.78 3.68
N GLN A 248 -25.57 -4.04 3.11
CA GLN A 248 -26.87 -3.81 3.74
C GLN A 248 -27.05 -2.35 4.24
N VAL A 249 -26.51 -1.39 3.49
CA VAL A 249 -26.58 0.05 3.81
C VAL A 249 -27.59 0.74 2.89
N LYS A 250 -28.30 1.74 3.42
CA LYS A 250 -29.23 2.57 2.65
C LYS A 250 -28.50 3.34 1.54
N LEU A 251 -29.04 3.28 0.33
CA LEU A 251 -28.49 3.98 -0.85
C LEU A 251 -28.36 5.50 -0.66
N LYS A 252 -29.29 6.12 0.08
CA LYS A 252 -29.23 7.55 0.43
C LYS A 252 -27.98 7.88 1.26
N SER A 253 -27.66 7.07 2.27
CA SER A 253 -26.49 7.29 3.11
C SER A 253 -25.19 7.15 2.31
N LEU A 254 -25.08 6.11 1.48
CA LEU A 254 -23.93 5.90 0.59
C LEU A 254 -23.71 7.11 -0.33
N ASN A 255 -24.76 7.63 -0.95
CA ASN A 255 -24.65 8.80 -1.82
C ASN A 255 -24.19 10.07 -1.08
N THR A 256 -24.61 10.25 0.17
CA THR A 256 -24.12 11.37 1.00
C THR A 256 -22.62 11.28 1.22
N TRP A 257 -22.10 10.09 1.54
CA TRP A 257 -20.66 9.87 1.72
C TRP A 257 -19.89 9.95 0.40
N ILE A 258 -20.43 9.42 -0.70
CA ILE A 258 -19.83 9.57 -2.04
C ILE A 258 -19.76 11.06 -2.43
N SER A 259 -20.80 11.84 -2.12
CA SER A 259 -20.78 13.29 -2.36
C SER A 259 -19.70 13.99 -1.54
N LEU A 260 -19.52 13.57 -0.28
CA LEU A 260 -18.45 14.07 0.59
C LEU A 260 -17.07 13.79 -0.02
N ILE A 261 -16.80 12.54 -0.40
CA ILE A 261 -15.53 12.09 -1.02
C ILE A 261 -15.21 12.87 -2.31
N ASN A 262 -16.21 13.19 -3.12
CA ASN A 262 -15.98 13.97 -4.35
C ASN A 262 -15.83 15.48 -4.11
N LYS A 263 -16.26 16.00 -2.94
CA LYS A 263 -16.12 17.41 -2.57
C LYS A 263 -14.79 17.71 -1.92
N ASP A 264 -14.27 16.79 -1.12
CA ASP A 264 -12.99 16.94 -0.44
C ASP A 264 -11.83 16.88 -1.46
N ALA A 265 -10.92 17.86 -1.39
CA ALA A 265 -9.84 18.00 -2.37
C ALA A 265 -8.83 16.84 -2.30
N ASP A 266 -8.42 16.45 -1.08
CA ASP A 266 -7.42 15.39 -0.86
C ASP A 266 -7.91 14.04 -1.38
N THR A 267 -9.17 13.68 -1.10
CA THR A 267 -9.76 12.44 -1.61
C THR A 267 -10.02 12.53 -3.11
N ARG A 268 -10.41 13.71 -3.62
CA ARG A 268 -10.63 13.93 -5.04
C ARG A 268 -9.34 13.70 -5.86
N GLN A 269 -8.20 14.16 -5.37
CA GLN A 269 -6.91 13.91 -6.03
C GLN A 269 -6.59 12.42 -6.09
N LEU A 270 -6.92 11.65 -5.05
CA LEU A 270 -6.67 10.21 -5.03
C LEU A 270 -7.59 9.39 -5.95
N ILE A 271 -8.83 9.84 -6.17
CA ILE A 271 -9.80 9.12 -6.99
C ILE A 271 -9.77 9.54 -8.47
N GLN A 272 -9.31 10.76 -8.78
CA GLN A 272 -9.25 11.29 -10.14
C GLN A 272 -8.13 10.60 -10.95
N THR A 273 -8.46 9.40 -11.41
CA THR A 273 -7.68 8.60 -12.33
C THR A 273 -8.39 8.55 -13.67
N GLU A 274 -7.65 8.26 -14.75
CA GLU A 274 -8.20 8.11 -16.10
C GLU A 274 -9.37 7.11 -16.13
N LYS A 275 -9.28 6.05 -15.32
CA LYS A 275 -10.26 4.98 -15.26
C LYS A 275 -11.52 5.33 -14.46
N TYR A 276 -11.49 6.36 -13.61
CA TYR A 276 -12.57 6.62 -12.65
C TYR A 276 -13.91 6.83 -13.35
N ASN A 277 -13.99 7.67 -14.37
CA ASN A 277 -15.24 7.91 -15.10
C ASN A 277 -15.32 7.18 -16.45
N SER A 278 -14.47 6.17 -16.66
CA SER A 278 -14.52 5.39 -17.89
C SER A 278 -15.73 4.44 -17.90
N PRO A 279 -16.61 4.49 -18.91
CA PRO A 279 -17.67 3.50 -19.09
C PRO A 279 -17.12 2.11 -19.44
N GLN A 280 -15.89 2.01 -19.96
CA GLN A 280 -15.25 0.73 -20.31
C GLN A 280 -15.12 -0.19 -19.09
N SER A 281 -14.81 0.38 -17.92
CA SER A 281 -14.71 -0.33 -16.64
C SER A 281 -15.98 -1.09 -16.25
N TYR A 282 -17.15 -0.63 -16.70
CA TYR A 282 -18.43 -1.32 -16.45
C TYR A 282 -18.73 -2.39 -17.51
N VAL A 283 -18.18 -2.27 -18.72
CA VAL A 283 -18.42 -3.22 -19.82
C VAL A 283 -17.86 -4.58 -19.50
N GLU A 284 -16.63 -4.67 -19.00
CA GLU A 284 -15.99 -5.94 -18.66
C GLU A 284 -16.90 -6.76 -17.75
N LYS A 285 -17.34 -6.14 -16.65
CA LYS A 285 -18.22 -6.77 -15.68
C LYS A 285 -19.58 -7.17 -16.29
N PHE A 286 -20.27 -6.23 -16.94
CA PHE A 286 -21.60 -6.54 -17.49
C PHE A 286 -21.54 -7.60 -18.58
N ALA A 287 -20.48 -7.61 -19.38
CA ALA A 287 -20.28 -8.62 -20.40
C ALA A 287 -19.90 -9.99 -19.81
N ASP A 288 -19.18 -10.03 -18.69
CA ASP A 288 -18.92 -11.27 -17.93
C ASP A 288 -20.21 -11.84 -17.34
N ASP A 289 -21.02 -11.00 -16.70
CA ASP A 289 -22.30 -11.40 -16.09
C ASP A 289 -23.29 -11.91 -17.17
N LEU A 290 -23.27 -11.33 -18.37
CA LEU A 290 -24.04 -11.76 -19.54
C LEU A 290 -23.39 -12.91 -20.34
N LYS A 291 -22.19 -13.36 -19.95
CA LYS A 291 -21.42 -14.41 -20.63
C LYS A 291 -21.17 -14.14 -22.12
N LEU A 292 -20.93 -12.88 -22.49
CA LEU A 292 -20.67 -12.49 -23.87
C LEU A 292 -19.30 -12.98 -24.34
N SER A 293 -19.22 -13.30 -25.64
CA SER A 293 -17.96 -13.71 -26.25
C SER A 293 -16.93 -12.56 -26.24
N THR A 294 -15.64 -12.90 -26.14
CA THR A 294 -14.55 -11.90 -26.12
C THR A 294 -14.55 -11.02 -27.37
N LYS A 295 -14.96 -11.55 -28.53
CA LYS A 295 -15.09 -10.76 -29.78
C LYS A 295 -16.06 -9.59 -29.62
N VAL A 296 -17.23 -9.87 -29.04
CA VAL A 296 -18.26 -8.85 -28.80
C VAL A 296 -17.79 -7.84 -27.77
N LYS A 297 -17.06 -8.26 -26.73
CA LYS A 297 -16.45 -7.35 -25.75
C LYS A 297 -15.53 -6.33 -26.40
N TYR A 298 -14.63 -6.78 -27.28
CA TYR A 298 -13.73 -5.88 -28.01
C TYR A 298 -14.50 -4.88 -28.89
N GLN A 299 -15.53 -5.35 -29.60
CA GLN A 299 -16.37 -4.46 -30.42
C GLN A 299 -17.08 -3.39 -29.58
N ILE A 300 -17.56 -3.74 -28.38
CA ILE A 300 -18.21 -2.78 -27.47
C ILE A 300 -17.20 -1.76 -26.95
N VAL A 301 -16.00 -2.21 -26.54
CA VAL A 301 -14.95 -1.30 -26.05
C VAL A 301 -14.49 -0.35 -27.16
N GLU A 302 -14.26 -0.86 -28.37
CA GLU A 302 -13.90 -0.05 -29.55
C GLU A 302 -15.00 0.96 -29.89
N PHE A 303 -16.28 0.56 -29.78
CA PHE A 303 -17.40 1.46 -30.00
C PHE A 303 -17.44 2.60 -28.97
N ILE A 304 -17.20 2.28 -27.70
CA ILE A 304 -17.11 3.28 -26.63
C ILE A 304 -15.94 4.22 -26.86
N GLU A 305 -14.78 3.72 -27.26
CA GLU A 305 -13.60 4.56 -27.56
C GLU A 305 -13.89 5.55 -28.68
N LYS A 306 -14.55 5.09 -29.75
CA LYS A 306 -15.00 5.98 -30.84
C LYS A 306 -15.95 7.06 -30.31
N LEU A 307 -16.96 6.68 -29.52
CA LEU A 307 -17.90 7.64 -28.93
C LEU A 307 -17.23 8.67 -28.01
N MET A 308 -16.17 8.28 -27.30
CA MET A 308 -15.45 9.19 -26.40
C MET A 308 -14.42 10.07 -27.13
N THR A 309 -13.88 9.61 -28.26
CA THR A 309 -12.86 10.34 -29.03
C THR A 309 -13.50 11.40 -29.95
N PHE A 310 -14.67 11.13 -30.53
CA PHE A 310 -15.36 12.03 -31.46
C PHE A 310 -16.40 12.95 -30.80
N GLN A 311 -16.23 13.26 -29.51
CA GLN A 311 -17.19 14.04 -28.71
C GLN A 311 -17.60 15.38 -29.34
N ASP A 312 -16.73 16.01 -30.13
CA ASP A 312 -16.99 17.34 -30.69
C ASP A 312 -17.79 17.32 -32.02
N HIS A 313 -17.92 16.18 -32.70
CA HIS A 313 -18.52 16.09 -34.04
C HIS A 313 -19.69 15.12 -34.19
N ASP A 314 -19.87 14.17 -33.27
CA ASP A 314 -20.93 13.15 -33.38
C ASP A 314 -22.18 13.50 -32.54
N GLU A 315 -23.34 13.53 -33.19
CA GLU A 315 -24.65 13.72 -32.52
C GLU A 315 -24.89 12.63 -31.45
N MET A 316 -24.38 11.41 -31.67
CA MET A 316 -24.46 10.29 -30.72
C MET A 316 -23.67 10.52 -29.43
N ALA A 317 -22.47 11.10 -29.52
CA ALA A 317 -21.65 11.38 -28.35
C ALA A 317 -22.32 12.46 -27.49
N ASN A 318 -22.82 13.51 -28.14
CA ASN A 318 -23.58 14.58 -27.51
C ASN A 318 -24.88 14.08 -26.83
N ALA A 319 -25.54 13.08 -27.40
CA ALA A 319 -26.74 12.45 -26.85
C ALA A 319 -26.51 11.68 -25.53
N LEU A 320 -25.26 11.32 -25.22
CA LEU A 320 -24.87 10.58 -24.02
C LEU A 320 -24.28 11.46 -22.92
N ILE A 321 -24.02 12.74 -23.20
CA ILE A 321 -23.49 13.71 -22.23
C ILE A 321 -24.45 13.84 -21.05
N GLY A 322 -23.89 13.84 -19.83
CA GLY A 322 -24.64 13.97 -18.57
C GLY A 322 -25.26 12.68 -18.04
N LYS A 323 -25.12 11.55 -18.75
CA LYS A 323 -25.53 10.24 -18.24
C LYS A 323 -24.43 9.59 -17.41
N SER A 324 -24.82 8.69 -16.51
CA SER A 324 -23.83 7.96 -15.71
C SER A 324 -23.02 6.99 -16.59
N PRO A 325 -21.71 6.79 -16.32
CA PRO A 325 -20.86 5.88 -17.10
C PRO A 325 -21.42 4.45 -17.17
N ALA A 326 -22.06 3.97 -16.10
CA ALA A 326 -22.73 2.66 -16.10
C ALA A 326 -23.91 2.60 -17.09
N THR A 327 -24.67 3.70 -17.25
CA THR A 327 -25.76 3.78 -18.24
C THR A 327 -25.21 3.79 -19.65
N ILE A 328 -24.11 4.53 -19.89
CA ILE A 328 -23.44 4.57 -21.19
C ILE A 328 -22.97 3.16 -21.58
N ALA A 329 -22.29 2.47 -20.68
CA ALA A 329 -21.84 1.09 -20.90
C ALA A 329 -23.00 0.14 -21.23
N ALA A 330 -24.07 0.16 -20.43
CA ALA A 330 -25.25 -0.69 -20.64
C ALA A 330 -25.94 -0.42 -21.98
N VAL A 331 -26.03 0.84 -22.40
CA VAL A 331 -26.64 1.24 -23.68
C VAL A 331 -25.76 0.81 -24.86
N CYS A 332 -24.43 0.92 -24.75
CA CYS A 332 -23.51 0.44 -25.78
C CYS A 332 -23.59 -1.08 -25.96
N ILE A 333 -23.74 -1.84 -24.86
CA ILE A 333 -23.96 -3.28 -24.92
C ILE A 333 -25.28 -3.61 -25.64
N LEU A 334 -26.37 -2.89 -25.33
CA LEU A 334 -27.65 -3.06 -26.04
C LEU A 334 -27.51 -2.80 -27.53
N TYR A 335 -26.88 -1.69 -27.90
CA TYR A 335 -26.76 -1.26 -29.29
C TYR A 335 -25.95 -2.25 -30.14
N VAL A 336 -24.80 -2.70 -29.63
CA VAL A 336 -24.00 -3.73 -30.31
C VAL A 336 -24.74 -5.06 -30.35
N GLY A 337 -25.45 -5.43 -29.27
CA GLY A 337 -26.27 -6.63 -29.23
C GLY A 337 -27.41 -6.66 -30.24
N GLU A 338 -28.10 -5.52 -30.44
CA GLU A 338 -29.12 -5.36 -31.48
C GLU A 338 -28.52 -5.46 -32.88
N LYS A 339 -27.36 -4.84 -33.11
CA LYS A 339 -26.66 -4.85 -34.40
C LYS A 339 -26.21 -6.25 -34.81
N ASP A 340 -25.67 -7.02 -33.86
CA ASP A 340 -25.16 -8.38 -34.09
C ASP A 340 -26.25 -9.46 -33.92
N GLN A 341 -27.51 -9.06 -33.68
CA GLN A 341 -28.68 -9.94 -33.49
C GLN A 341 -28.47 -11.02 -32.41
N ILE A 342 -27.84 -10.64 -31.30
CA ILE A 342 -27.56 -11.56 -30.19
C ILE A 342 -28.80 -11.68 -29.31
N LYS A 343 -29.49 -12.84 -29.39
CA LYS A 343 -30.76 -13.10 -28.68
C LYS A 343 -30.71 -13.00 -27.16
N ASP A 344 -29.53 -13.18 -26.58
CA ASP A 344 -29.32 -13.17 -25.12
C ASP A 344 -29.31 -11.74 -24.54
N ILE A 345 -29.13 -10.74 -25.39
CA ILE A 345 -29.05 -9.32 -25.01
C ILE A 345 -30.43 -8.68 -25.18
N ASN A 346 -31.16 -8.59 -24.07
CA ASN A 346 -32.48 -7.96 -24.00
C ASN A 346 -32.48 -6.86 -22.92
N LEU A 347 -33.44 -5.93 -23.00
CA LEU A 347 -33.63 -4.91 -21.96
C LEU A 347 -33.76 -5.52 -20.55
N ASP A 348 -34.39 -6.69 -20.47
CA ASP A 348 -34.65 -7.41 -19.23
C ASP A 348 -33.38 -8.05 -18.67
N SER A 349 -32.54 -8.64 -19.52
CA SER A 349 -31.29 -9.24 -19.07
C SER A 349 -30.31 -8.17 -18.60
N ILE A 350 -30.27 -7.02 -19.28
CA ILE A 350 -29.40 -5.91 -18.87
C ILE A 350 -29.91 -5.18 -17.64
N GLU A 351 -31.22 -5.02 -17.45
CA GLU A 351 -31.74 -4.50 -16.18
C GLU A 351 -31.35 -5.40 -15.01
N GLY A 352 -31.41 -6.72 -15.18
CA GLY A 352 -30.99 -7.70 -14.17
C GLY A 352 -29.52 -7.57 -13.79
N VAL A 353 -28.64 -7.35 -14.76
CA VAL A 353 -27.18 -7.27 -14.55
C VAL A 353 -26.72 -5.89 -14.09
N SER A 354 -27.21 -4.83 -14.74
CA SER A 354 -26.79 -3.45 -14.48
C SER A 354 -27.54 -2.79 -13.32
N GLY A 355 -28.71 -3.31 -12.94
CA GLY A 355 -29.61 -2.68 -11.98
C GLY A 355 -30.16 -1.32 -12.45
N ILE A 356 -30.08 -1.00 -13.75
CA ILE A 356 -30.62 0.23 -14.35
C ILE A 356 -32.01 -0.04 -14.89
N THR A 357 -32.95 0.89 -14.66
CA THR A 357 -34.36 0.71 -15.05
C THR A 357 -34.53 0.64 -16.57
N LYS A 358 -35.42 -0.25 -17.06
CA LYS A 358 -35.71 -0.40 -18.50
C LYS A 358 -36.07 0.93 -19.18
N GLN A 359 -36.82 1.79 -18.50
CA GLN A 359 -37.22 3.10 -19.02
C GLN A 359 -36.01 4.00 -19.32
N THR A 360 -35.00 4.00 -18.45
CA THR A 360 -33.77 4.79 -18.62
C THR A 360 -32.94 4.25 -19.77
N LEU A 361 -32.84 2.92 -19.89
CA LEU A 361 -32.16 2.25 -21.00
C LEU A 361 -32.85 2.54 -22.33
N SER A 362 -34.17 2.34 -22.41
CA SER A 362 -34.95 2.59 -23.63
C SER A 362 -34.88 4.06 -24.08
N ARG A 363 -35.01 5.01 -23.14
CA ARG A 363 -34.85 6.43 -23.45
C ARG A 363 -33.45 6.74 -23.97
N SER A 364 -32.42 6.09 -23.42
CA SER A 364 -31.05 6.34 -23.82
C SER A 364 -30.68 5.71 -25.16
N LEU A 365 -31.20 4.52 -25.44
CA LEU A 365 -31.04 3.84 -26.72
C LEU A 365 -31.73 4.60 -27.86
N LYS A 366 -32.94 5.13 -27.61
CA LYS A 366 -33.63 6.00 -28.58
C LYS A 366 -32.85 7.26 -28.94
N LEU A 367 -32.05 7.79 -28.01
CA LEU A 367 -31.20 8.95 -28.28
C LEU A 367 -29.95 8.59 -29.08
N LEU A 368 -29.51 7.33 -29.03
CA LEU A 368 -28.35 6.84 -29.77
C LEU A 368 -28.71 6.45 -31.22
N ASN A 369 -29.94 5.97 -31.44
CA ASN A 369 -30.47 5.62 -32.76
C ASN A 369 -31.03 6.81 -33.55
N LYS A 370 -31.04 8.00 -32.94
CA LYS A 370 -31.50 9.23 -33.57
C LYS A 370 -30.31 9.93 -34.18
#